data_AF-A0A7X0E704-F1
#
_entry.id   AF-A0A7X0E704-F1
#
_cell.length_a   1.000
_cell.length_b   1.000
_cell.length_c   1.000
_cell.angle_alpha   90.00
_cell.angle_beta   90.00
_cell.angle_gamma   90.00
#
_symmetry.space_group_name_H-M   'P 1'
#
loop_
_entity.id
_entity.type
_entity.pdbx_description
1 polymer ?
#
loop_
_entity_poly.entity_id
_entity_poly.type
_entity_poly.pdbx_seq_one_letter_code
_entity_poly.pdbx_strand_id
1 'polypeptide(L)'
;MPALSIALTCIALLSGCHTANLIPPALIPPNLRPPAEDNGAALKLAQKKLQDASPCCSSFADFSYQTILPWQPQKFVLGSDAMVANLNGVHSYFIAFGLPTGVKLPYRVAVKSELNGRWLRSSYLFAPTIVLLDGGFQPIGTNDVGLCEHVGWSNETTGAFGAVSITSDKARYLLVYSSAAQQSGKTYWEQSPASVTTSDSNPSLNMNPSGSFSVPHGPDGTLWVGMMDKTYAKAVDNAICKKAPPGTGVLNTLRADLPIPWINGSDADKNNSSKSSQ
;
A
#
# COMPACT_ATOMS: atom_id res chain seq x y z
N MET A 1 -56.45 -58.50 -13.06
CA MET A 1 -55.59 -59.62 -12.62
C MET A 1 -54.97 -60.25 -13.86
N PRO A 2 -53.68 -60.65 -13.91
CA PRO A 2 -52.55 -60.50 -12.98
C PRO A 2 -51.41 -59.60 -13.56
N ALA A 3 -50.68 -58.81 -12.77
CA ALA A 3 -49.45 -59.15 -12.03
C ALA A 3 -48.28 -59.60 -12.93
N LEU A 4 -47.37 -58.66 -13.24
CA LEU A 4 -46.13 -58.89 -13.99
C LEU A 4 -44.92 -58.87 -13.04
N SER A 5 -44.02 -59.80 -13.29
CA SER A 5 -42.92 -60.28 -12.47
C SER A 5 -41.73 -59.32 -12.28
N ILE A 6 -41.05 -59.58 -11.16
CA ILE A 6 -39.74 -59.12 -10.67
C ILE A 6 -38.60 -59.34 -11.69
N ALA A 7 -37.65 -58.39 -11.81
CA ALA A 7 -36.21 -58.69 -11.75
C ALA A 7 -35.31 -57.43 -11.77
N LEU A 8 -34.38 -57.46 -10.81
CA LEU A 8 -33.23 -56.60 -10.54
C LEU A 8 -32.26 -56.46 -11.73
N THR A 9 -31.69 -55.27 -11.95
CA THR A 9 -30.32 -55.13 -12.48
C THR A 9 -29.72 -53.78 -12.08
N CYS A 10 -28.90 -53.82 -11.02
CA CYS A 10 -27.86 -52.83 -10.75
C CYS A 10 -26.61 -53.14 -11.60
N ILE A 11 -25.67 -52.18 -11.67
CA ILE A 11 -24.35 -52.14 -12.35
C ILE A 11 -24.44 -51.31 -13.66
N ALA A 12 -23.71 -50.20 -13.90
CA ALA A 12 -22.48 -49.68 -13.34
C ALA A 12 -22.43 -48.13 -13.31
N LEU A 13 -21.70 -47.62 -12.32
CA LEU A 13 -21.18 -46.26 -12.21
C LEU A 13 -20.07 -45.98 -13.25
N LEU A 14 -19.78 -44.67 -13.40
CA LEU A 14 -18.52 -44.03 -13.84
C LEU A 14 -18.48 -43.48 -15.27
N SER A 15 -18.99 -42.26 -15.42
CA SER A 15 -18.41 -41.29 -16.37
C SER A 15 -18.58 -39.86 -15.85
N GLY A 16 -17.46 -39.20 -15.54
CA GLY A 16 -17.37 -37.73 -15.60
C GLY A 16 -17.15 -36.99 -14.28
N CYS A 17 -16.05 -37.23 -13.58
CA CYS A 17 -15.48 -36.23 -12.67
C CYS A 17 -14.83 -35.10 -13.51
N HIS A 18 -15.56 -34.02 -13.76
CA HIS A 18 -14.97 -32.74 -14.13
C HIS A 18 -15.49 -31.65 -13.18
N THR A 19 -14.65 -31.37 -12.18
CA THR A 19 -14.47 -30.07 -11.50
C THR A 19 -15.69 -29.15 -11.44
N ALA A 20 -16.65 -29.49 -10.58
CA ALA A 20 -17.57 -28.50 -10.05
C ALA A 20 -17.08 -28.13 -8.64
N ASN A 21 -16.96 -26.83 -8.38
CA ASN A 21 -16.82 -26.26 -7.04
C ASN A 21 -18.02 -26.71 -6.19
N LEU A 22 -17.90 -27.84 -5.49
CA LEU A 22 -18.94 -28.45 -4.67
C LEU A 22 -18.96 -27.87 -3.24
N ILE A 23 -18.85 -26.55 -3.12
CA ILE A 23 -19.30 -25.86 -1.91
C ILE A 23 -20.22 -24.74 -2.38
N PRO A 24 -21.55 -24.89 -2.24
CA PRO A 24 -22.46 -23.78 -2.54
C PRO A 24 -22.06 -22.59 -1.67
N PRO A 25 -22.05 -21.36 -2.22
CA PRO A 25 -21.57 -20.17 -1.52
C PRO A 25 -22.27 -19.96 -0.18
N ALA A 26 -23.49 -20.49 0.02
CA ALA A 26 -24.23 -20.48 1.28
C ALA A 26 -23.55 -21.20 2.45
N LEU A 27 -22.66 -22.18 2.21
CA LEU A 27 -21.97 -22.96 3.26
C LEU A 27 -20.58 -22.44 3.62
N ILE A 28 -20.08 -21.45 2.87
CA ILE A 28 -18.84 -20.75 3.21
C ILE A 28 -19.20 -19.71 4.29
N PRO A 29 -18.51 -19.66 5.45
CA PRO A 29 -18.73 -18.59 6.43
C PRO A 29 -18.68 -17.22 5.74
N PRO A 30 -19.48 -16.21 6.15
CA PRO A 30 -19.46 -14.89 5.52
C PRO A 30 -18.05 -14.29 5.43
N ASN A 31 -17.18 -14.62 6.39
CA ASN A 31 -15.77 -14.24 6.42
C ASN A 31 -14.90 -14.96 5.36
N LEU A 32 -15.30 -16.04 4.74
CA LEU A 32 -14.45 -16.76 3.77
C LEU A 32 -14.92 -16.61 2.33
N ARG A 33 -16.03 -15.89 2.10
CA ARG A 33 -16.52 -15.60 0.76
C ARG A 33 -15.70 -14.44 0.16
N PRO A 34 -15.23 -14.57 -1.10
CA PRO A 34 -14.86 -13.40 -1.89
C PRO A 34 -16.01 -12.40 -1.83
N PRO A 35 -15.73 -11.09 -1.77
CA PRO A 35 -16.78 -10.11 -1.66
C PRO A 35 -17.67 -10.22 -2.90
N ALA A 36 -18.98 -10.40 -2.68
CA ALA A 36 -19.97 -10.23 -3.74
C ALA A 36 -20.19 -8.75 -4.09
N GLU A 37 -19.52 -7.85 -3.35
CA GLU A 37 -19.62 -6.41 -3.50
C GLU A 37 -18.94 -5.93 -4.79
N ASP A 38 -19.60 -5.01 -5.50
CA ASP A 38 -18.99 -4.21 -6.57
C ASP A 38 -17.68 -3.59 -6.06
N ASN A 39 -16.58 -3.74 -6.82
CA ASN A 39 -15.20 -3.38 -6.44
C ASN A 39 -14.97 -1.87 -6.13
N GLY A 40 -16.03 -1.06 -6.04
CA GLY A 40 -16.00 0.32 -5.59
C GLY A 40 -17.19 0.74 -4.74
N ALA A 41 -18.10 -0.16 -4.34
CA ALA A 41 -19.30 0.20 -3.58
C ALA A 41 -18.95 0.83 -2.23
N ALA A 42 -17.99 0.26 -1.49
CA ALA A 42 -17.52 0.80 -0.22
C ALA A 42 -16.90 2.20 -0.39
N LEU A 43 -16.05 2.40 -1.40
CA LEU A 43 -15.45 3.69 -1.70
C LEU A 43 -16.51 4.74 -2.08
N LYS A 44 -17.47 4.39 -2.96
CA LYS A 44 -18.58 5.28 -3.34
C LYS A 44 -19.43 5.67 -2.13
N LEU A 45 -19.70 4.72 -1.24
CA LEU A 45 -20.44 4.99 0.00
C LEU A 45 -19.65 5.94 0.92
N ALA A 46 -18.35 5.72 1.08
CA ALA A 46 -17.49 6.60 1.88
C ALA A 46 -17.44 8.03 1.30
N GLN A 47 -17.32 8.15 -0.03
CA GLN A 47 -17.34 9.44 -0.73
C GLN A 47 -18.67 10.17 -0.52
N LYS A 48 -19.79 9.44 -0.66
CA LYS A 48 -21.12 9.99 -0.40
C LYS A 48 -21.26 10.46 1.05
N LYS A 49 -20.80 9.67 2.03
CA LYS A 49 -20.84 10.05 3.44
C LYS A 49 -20.06 11.33 3.73
N LEU A 50 -18.87 11.48 3.14
CA LEU A 50 -18.09 12.71 3.28
C LEU A 50 -18.79 13.93 2.63
N GLN A 51 -19.41 13.74 1.47
CA GLN A 51 -20.17 14.80 0.79
C GLN A 51 -21.40 15.22 1.60
N ASP A 52 -22.11 14.26 2.19
CA ASP A 52 -23.32 14.49 2.98
C ASP A 52 -23.01 15.05 4.40
N ALA A 53 -21.75 15.00 4.85
CA ALA A 53 -21.32 15.51 6.15
C ALA A 53 -21.24 17.04 6.19
N SER A 54 -21.69 17.64 7.29
CA SER A 54 -21.60 19.09 7.50
C SER A 54 -20.17 19.50 7.88
N PRO A 55 -19.53 20.43 7.14
CA PRO A 55 -18.21 20.93 7.50
C PRO A 55 -18.30 21.84 8.74
N CYS A 56 -17.32 21.72 9.65
CA CYS A 56 -17.21 22.58 10.83
C CYS A 56 -16.29 23.79 10.61
N CYS A 57 -15.46 23.76 9.56
CA CYS A 57 -14.42 24.74 9.30
C CYS A 57 -14.22 24.94 7.80
N SER A 58 -13.76 26.13 7.42
CA SER A 58 -13.47 26.49 6.02
C SER A 58 -12.17 27.29 5.84
N SER A 59 -11.55 27.71 6.94
CA SER A 59 -10.28 28.43 6.97
C SER A 59 -9.25 27.72 7.85
N PHE A 60 -7.96 27.93 7.56
CA PHE A 60 -6.86 27.35 8.35
C PHE A 60 -6.82 27.82 9.81
N ALA A 61 -7.42 28.98 10.11
CA ALA A 61 -7.52 29.50 11.47
C ALA A 61 -8.65 28.85 12.29
N ASP A 62 -9.59 28.14 11.66
CA ASP A 62 -10.76 27.55 12.33
C ASP A 62 -10.43 26.23 13.03
N PHE A 63 -9.29 25.61 12.69
CA PHE A 63 -8.88 24.32 13.21
C PHE A 63 -8.35 24.41 14.64
N SER A 64 -8.57 23.34 15.42
CA SER A 64 -7.94 23.19 16.74
C SER A 64 -6.58 22.52 16.61
N TYR A 65 -5.52 23.21 17.04
CA TYR A 65 -4.12 22.72 17.03
C TYR A 65 -3.61 22.35 18.42
N GLN A 66 -4.51 22.04 19.35
CA GLN A 66 -4.15 21.73 20.74
C GLN A 66 -3.35 20.42 20.86
N THR A 67 -3.55 19.49 19.93
CA THR A 67 -2.79 18.25 19.86
C THR A 67 -1.39 18.54 19.33
N ILE A 68 -0.36 18.22 20.10
CA ILE A 68 1.02 18.33 19.62
C ILE A 68 1.34 17.16 18.71
N LEU A 69 2.09 17.41 17.63
CA LEU A 69 2.56 16.37 16.73
C LEU A 69 3.33 15.30 17.54
N PRO A 70 2.92 14.02 17.47
CA PRO A 70 3.58 12.95 18.22
C PRO A 70 5.06 12.81 17.87
N TRP A 71 5.90 12.49 18.86
CA TRP A 71 7.35 12.24 18.68
C TRP A 71 7.70 10.98 17.88
N GLN A 72 6.71 10.13 17.63
CA GLN A 72 6.77 8.97 16.75
C GLN A 72 5.39 8.79 16.12
N PRO A 73 5.24 8.16 14.95
CA PRO A 73 3.93 8.06 14.30
C PRO A 73 2.92 7.30 15.17
N GLN A 74 1.76 7.91 15.37
CA GLN A 74 0.64 7.33 16.11
C GLN A 74 -0.57 7.15 15.19
N LYS A 75 -1.42 6.17 15.51
CA LYS A 75 -2.60 5.82 14.74
C LYS A 75 -3.75 6.82 14.97
N PHE A 76 -4.33 7.30 13.89
CA PHE A 76 -5.52 8.15 13.86
C PHE A 76 -6.53 7.57 12.85
N VAL A 77 -7.81 7.58 13.21
CA VAL A 77 -8.89 7.16 12.32
C VAL A 77 -9.59 8.41 11.81
N LEU A 78 -9.50 8.64 10.50
CA LEU A 78 -10.17 9.74 9.80
C LEU A 78 -11.41 9.14 9.14
N GLY A 79 -12.60 9.46 9.63
CA GLY A 79 -13.84 8.88 9.14
C GLY A 79 -15.05 9.49 9.84
N SER A 80 -16.15 8.75 9.96
CA SER A 80 -17.43 9.29 10.44
C SER A 80 -17.38 10.01 11.80
N ASP A 81 -16.44 9.65 12.68
CA ASP A 81 -16.27 10.28 13.99
C ASP A 81 -15.31 11.48 13.97
N ALA A 82 -14.62 11.71 12.85
CA ALA A 82 -13.73 12.84 12.64
C ALA A 82 -14.49 14.05 12.11
N MET A 83 -13.98 15.24 12.42
CA MET A 83 -14.51 16.48 11.88
C MET A 83 -14.24 16.60 10.37
N VAL A 84 -15.13 17.31 9.68
CA VAL A 84 -15.03 17.59 8.24
C VAL A 84 -14.71 19.06 8.03
N ALA A 85 -13.75 19.33 7.16
CA ALA A 85 -13.45 20.66 6.66
C ALA A 85 -13.97 20.82 5.24
N ASN A 86 -14.36 22.04 4.85
CA ASN A 86 -14.54 22.42 3.46
C ASN A 86 -13.40 23.35 3.04
N LEU A 87 -12.39 22.76 2.39
CA LEU A 87 -11.21 23.49 1.92
C LEU A 87 -11.30 23.65 0.41
N ASN A 88 -11.46 24.89 -0.07
CA ASN A 88 -11.59 25.21 -1.49
C ASN A 88 -12.72 24.44 -2.21
N GLY A 89 -13.87 24.25 -1.54
CA GLY A 89 -15.01 23.51 -2.10
C GLY A 89 -14.89 21.99 -1.99
N VAL A 90 -13.86 21.48 -1.33
CA VAL A 90 -13.61 20.05 -1.16
C VAL A 90 -13.81 19.67 0.30
N HIS A 91 -14.76 18.76 0.54
CA HIS A 91 -14.91 18.16 1.86
C HIS A 91 -13.74 17.21 2.13
N SER A 92 -13.22 17.20 3.35
CA SER A 92 -12.24 16.22 3.81
C SER A 92 -12.31 16.04 5.32
N TYR A 93 -12.18 14.80 5.78
CA TYR A 93 -11.76 14.55 7.16
C TYR A 93 -10.35 15.10 7.35
N PHE A 94 -10.03 15.53 8.57
CA PHE A 94 -8.73 16.13 8.85
C PHE A 94 -8.25 15.83 10.27
N ILE A 95 -6.96 16.04 10.48
CA ILE A 95 -6.35 16.16 11.79
C ILE A 95 -5.34 17.31 11.77
N ALA A 96 -5.27 18.05 12.86
CA ALA A 96 -4.44 19.23 13.00
C ALA A 96 -3.53 19.11 14.21
N PHE A 97 -2.28 19.56 14.06
CA PHE A 97 -1.25 19.45 15.08
C PHE A 97 -0.51 20.78 15.30
N GLY A 98 -0.20 21.07 16.56
CA GLY A 98 0.89 21.97 16.92
C GLY A 98 2.24 21.30 16.67
N LEU A 99 3.14 22.00 15.99
CA LEU A 99 4.51 21.51 15.77
C LEU A 99 5.38 21.81 16.99
N PRO A 100 6.30 20.89 17.37
CA PRO A 100 7.20 21.12 18.49
C PRO A 100 8.16 22.28 18.20
N THR A 101 8.36 23.15 19.18
CA THR A 101 9.35 24.23 19.12
C THR A 101 10.71 23.74 19.62
N GLY A 102 11.79 24.35 19.14
CA GLY A 102 13.16 24.02 19.58
C GLY A 102 13.73 22.69 19.05
N VAL A 103 13.06 22.04 18.09
CA VAL A 103 13.60 20.86 17.40
C VAL A 103 14.61 21.27 16.33
N LYS A 104 15.70 20.50 16.19
CA LYS A 104 16.69 20.73 15.14
C LYS A 104 16.08 20.51 13.76
N LEU A 105 16.19 21.53 12.91
CA LEU A 105 15.80 21.46 11.50
C LEU A 105 16.96 20.94 10.62
N PRO A 106 16.66 20.27 9.49
CA PRO A 106 15.34 19.77 9.13
C PRO A 106 14.99 18.51 9.93
N TYR A 107 13.70 18.34 10.21
CA TYR A 107 13.15 17.05 10.65
C TYR A 107 12.09 16.59 9.67
N ARG A 108 11.72 15.31 9.73
CA ARG A 108 10.69 14.74 8.83
C ARG A 108 9.47 14.36 9.63
N VAL A 109 8.30 14.58 9.05
CA VAL A 109 7.03 14.03 9.52
C VAL A 109 6.72 12.84 8.64
N ALA A 110 6.56 11.68 9.25
CA ALA A 110 6.19 10.45 8.56
C ALA A 110 4.68 10.28 8.57
N VAL A 111 4.17 9.72 7.48
CA VAL A 111 2.79 9.28 7.37
C VAL A 111 2.75 7.84 6.90
N LYS A 112 1.77 7.08 7.39
CA LYS A 112 1.44 5.75 6.86
C LYS A 112 -0.06 5.56 6.78
N SER A 113 -0.55 5.25 5.60
CA SER A 113 -1.95 4.91 5.37
C SER A 113 -2.15 3.40 5.36
N GLU A 114 -3.16 2.94 6.08
CA GLU A 114 -3.58 1.53 6.04
C GLU A 114 -4.62 1.33 4.92
N LEU A 115 -4.63 0.13 4.34
CA LEU A 115 -5.67 -0.27 3.39
C LEU A 115 -7.02 -0.33 4.09
N ASN A 116 -8.00 0.42 3.58
CA ASN A 116 -9.39 0.30 3.99
C ASN A 116 -10.08 -0.73 3.13
N GLY A 117 -10.59 -1.79 3.75
CA GLY A 117 -11.29 -2.86 3.05
C GLY A 117 -10.65 -4.21 3.33
N ARG A 118 -11.46 -5.25 3.21
CA ARG A 118 -11.09 -6.61 3.59
C ARG A 118 -10.27 -7.35 2.54
N TRP A 119 -10.42 -6.93 1.29
CA TRP A 119 -9.80 -7.56 0.13
C TRP A 119 -9.05 -6.51 -0.65
N LEU A 120 -7.77 -6.79 -0.94
CA LEU A 120 -6.85 -5.84 -1.55
C LEU A 120 -7.39 -5.21 -2.86
N ARG A 121 -8.16 -5.96 -3.66
CA ARG A 121 -8.76 -5.48 -4.92
C ARG A 121 -9.95 -4.53 -4.74
N SER A 122 -10.62 -4.58 -3.60
CA SER A 122 -11.74 -3.71 -3.26
C SER A 122 -11.33 -2.69 -2.19
N SER A 123 -10.04 -2.61 -1.86
CA SER A 123 -9.50 -1.69 -0.88
C SER A 123 -9.19 -0.32 -1.49
N TYR A 124 -9.16 0.69 -0.65
CA TYR A 124 -8.68 2.03 -0.99
C TYR A 124 -7.82 2.60 0.15
N LEU A 125 -7.11 3.70 -0.09
CA LEU A 125 -6.23 4.34 0.89
C LEU A 125 -6.69 5.77 1.17
N PHE A 126 -6.61 6.21 2.43
CA PHE A 126 -6.60 7.64 2.71
C PHE A 126 -5.26 8.21 2.24
N ALA A 127 -5.25 9.12 1.25
CA ALA A 127 -4.02 9.72 0.77
C ALA A 127 -3.85 11.15 1.31
N PRO A 128 -2.79 11.43 2.10
CA PRO A 128 -2.70 12.68 2.83
C PRO A 128 -2.11 13.82 1.99
N THR A 129 -2.70 14.99 2.16
CA THR A 129 -2.15 16.31 1.88
C THR A 129 -1.76 16.95 3.19
N ILE A 130 -0.54 17.44 3.29
CA ILE A 130 -0.04 18.15 4.46
C ILE A 130 0.09 19.64 4.14
N VAL A 131 -0.49 20.48 4.99
CA VAL A 131 -0.29 21.94 4.95
C VAL A 131 0.47 22.36 6.19
N LEU A 132 1.59 23.05 5.97
CA LEU A 132 2.37 23.68 7.01
C LEU A 132 1.92 25.12 7.15
N LEU A 133 1.66 25.53 8.38
CA LEU A 133 1.22 26.88 8.70
C LEU A 133 2.20 27.57 9.64
N ASP A 134 2.30 28.88 9.54
CA ASP A 134 3.01 29.72 10.50
C ASP A 134 2.16 30.06 11.73
N GLY A 135 2.70 30.92 12.62
CA GLY A 135 2.00 31.35 13.83
C GLY A 135 0.75 32.21 13.60
N GLY A 136 0.54 32.72 12.38
CA GLY A 136 -0.66 33.44 11.96
C GLY A 136 -1.64 32.58 11.17
N PHE A 137 -1.48 31.24 11.22
CA PHE A 137 -2.26 30.26 10.46
C PHE A 137 -2.18 30.46 8.94
N GLN A 138 -1.12 31.11 8.45
CA GLN A 138 -0.90 31.30 7.02
C GLN A 138 -0.16 30.08 6.45
N PRO A 139 -0.57 29.57 5.28
CA PRO A 139 0.12 28.46 4.64
C PRO A 139 1.50 28.89 4.15
N ILE A 140 2.52 28.19 4.65
CA ILE A 140 3.92 28.35 4.22
C ILE A 140 4.37 27.21 3.29
N GLY A 141 3.57 26.15 3.18
CA GLY A 141 3.78 25.07 2.22
C GLY A 141 2.65 24.05 2.24
N THR A 142 2.36 23.47 1.08
CA THR A 142 1.38 22.40 0.90
C THR A 142 2.04 21.26 0.13
N ASN A 143 1.83 20.03 0.57
CA ASN A 143 2.43 18.84 -0.03
C ASN A 143 1.39 17.71 -0.11
N ASP A 144 1.02 17.33 -1.33
CA ASP A 144 0.33 16.06 -1.58
C ASP A 144 1.37 14.94 -1.41
N VAL A 145 1.29 14.22 -0.28
CA VAL A 145 2.31 13.24 0.07
C VAL A 145 2.18 12.02 -0.81
N GLY A 146 3.22 11.73 -1.58
CA GLY A 146 3.33 10.47 -2.32
C GLY A 146 3.41 9.28 -1.37
N LEU A 147 2.55 8.29 -1.60
CA LEU A 147 2.53 7.04 -0.83
C LEU A 147 3.18 5.92 -1.63
N CYS A 148 3.95 5.09 -0.94
CA CYS A 148 4.64 3.94 -1.50
C CYS A 148 4.43 2.72 -0.60
N GLU A 149 4.23 1.54 -1.19
CA GLU A 149 3.99 0.33 -0.42
C GLU A 149 5.25 -0.11 0.32
N HIS A 150 5.13 -0.44 1.60
CA HIS A 150 6.12 -1.23 2.31
C HIS A 150 5.43 -2.35 3.07
N VAL A 151 5.98 -3.56 2.98
CA VAL A 151 5.51 -4.74 3.72
C VAL A 151 6.60 -5.13 4.70
N GLY A 152 6.31 -4.95 5.98
CA GLY A 152 7.21 -5.26 7.08
C GLY A 152 6.72 -6.48 7.88
N TRP A 153 7.35 -6.68 9.04
CA TRP A 153 7.03 -7.80 9.95
C TRP A 153 5.86 -7.51 10.90
N SER A 154 5.42 -6.25 10.98
CA SER A 154 4.35 -5.80 11.87
C SER A 154 3.37 -4.86 11.16
N ASN A 155 2.25 -4.57 11.81
CA ASN A 155 1.25 -3.62 11.30
C ASN A 155 1.82 -2.20 11.21
N GLU A 156 2.69 -1.81 12.14
CA GLU A 156 3.37 -0.50 12.16
C GLU A 156 4.27 -0.33 10.95
N THR A 157 4.84 -1.43 10.46
CA THR A 157 5.79 -1.48 9.33
C THR A 157 5.15 -1.99 8.03
N THR A 158 3.82 -2.11 7.97
CA THR A 158 3.10 -2.53 6.76
C THR A 158 2.05 -1.49 6.38
N GLY A 159 2.02 -1.07 5.11
CA GLY A 159 1.09 -0.07 4.60
C GLY A 159 1.68 0.79 3.48
N ALA A 160 1.02 1.92 3.21
CA ALA A 160 1.48 2.91 2.26
C ALA A 160 2.20 4.04 3.01
N PHE A 161 3.50 4.19 2.84
CA PHE A 161 4.34 5.13 3.58
C PHE A 161 4.68 6.36 2.75
N GLY A 162 4.80 7.50 3.44
CA GLY A 162 5.26 8.76 2.87
C GLY A 162 5.88 9.64 3.95
N ALA A 163 6.47 10.76 3.54
CA ALA A 163 7.02 11.73 4.47
C ALA A 163 7.08 13.14 3.87
N VAL A 164 7.06 14.15 4.73
CA VAL A 164 7.36 15.55 4.39
C VAL A 164 8.51 16.06 5.26
N SER A 165 9.36 16.90 4.69
CA SER A 165 10.44 17.56 5.43
C SER A 165 9.98 18.91 5.95
N ILE A 166 10.24 19.17 7.24
CA ILE A 166 10.02 20.47 7.87
C ILE A 166 11.38 21.17 7.93
N THR A 167 11.49 22.24 7.15
CA THR A 167 12.73 23.01 6.97
C THR A 167 12.61 24.44 7.49
N SER A 168 11.39 24.96 7.62
CA SER A 168 11.13 26.34 8.01
C SER A 168 11.04 26.48 9.53
N ASP A 169 11.79 27.42 10.08
CA ASP A 169 11.73 27.84 11.49
C ASP A 169 10.45 28.61 11.84
N LYS A 170 9.68 29.02 10.82
CA LYS A 170 8.36 29.66 10.96
C LYS A 170 7.23 28.65 11.11
N ALA A 171 7.45 27.36 10.81
CA ALA A 171 6.40 26.35 10.92
C ALA A 171 5.95 26.22 12.38
N ARG A 172 4.64 26.38 12.61
CA ARG A 172 4.02 26.27 13.95
C ARG A 172 2.92 25.24 13.98
N TYR A 173 2.24 25.02 12.86
CA TYR A 173 1.14 24.06 12.79
C TYR A 173 1.23 23.20 11.53
N LEU A 174 0.62 22.03 11.63
CA LEU A 174 0.52 21.05 10.56
C LEU A 174 -0.91 20.56 10.47
N LEU A 175 -1.54 20.74 9.31
CA LEU A 175 -2.84 20.18 8.99
C LEU A 175 -2.66 19.00 8.04
N VAL A 176 -3.33 17.89 8.34
CA VAL A 176 -3.43 16.73 7.45
C VAL A 176 -4.88 16.56 7.02
N TYR A 177 -5.10 16.50 5.72
CA TYR A 177 -6.40 16.20 5.12
C TYR A 177 -6.17 15.43 3.80
N SER A 178 -7.18 15.20 2.98
CA SER A 178 -7.04 14.62 1.63
C SER A 178 -7.58 15.61 0.61
N SER A 179 -6.69 16.18 -0.22
CA SER A 179 -7.07 17.11 -1.30
C SER A 179 -7.92 16.42 -2.38
N ALA A 180 -8.60 17.19 -3.24
CA ALA A 180 -9.34 16.60 -4.36
C ALA A 180 -8.44 15.76 -5.30
N ALA A 181 -7.20 16.21 -5.50
CA ALA A 181 -6.20 15.46 -6.28
C ALA A 181 -5.86 14.14 -5.59
N GLN A 182 -5.67 14.17 -4.26
CA GLN A 182 -5.46 12.96 -3.49
C GLN A 182 -6.68 12.04 -3.50
N GLN A 183 -7.90 12.52 -3.24
CA GLN A 183 -9.12 11.70 -3.20
C GLN A 183 -9.46 11.02 -4.53
N SER A 184 -9.06 11.60 -5.67
CA SER A 184 -9.24 11.03 -7.00
C SER A 184 -8.03 10.21 -7.49
N GLY A 185 -6.95 10.21 -6.71
CA GLY A 185 -5.69 9.58 -7.04
C GLY A 185 -5.67 8.07 -6.83
N LYS A 186 -4.48 7.51 -7.02
CA LYS A 186 -4.20 6.10 -6.79
C LYS A 186 -2.73 5.90 -6.44
N THR A 187 -2.46 4.90 -5.61
CA THR A 187 -1.10 4.50 -5.21
C THR A 187 -0.74 3.20 -5.90
N TYR A 188 0.48 3.12 -6.42
CA TYR A 188 1.01 1.86 -6.94
C TYR A 188 1.15 0.84 -5.80
N TRP A 189 0.71 -0.39 -6.06
CA TRP A 189 0.78 -1.48 -5.10
C TRP A 189 1.29 -2.74 -5.80
N GLU A 190 2.42 -3.24 -5.32
CA GLU A 190 3.02 -4.50 -5.73
C GLU A 190 2.44 -5.64 -4.91
N GLN A 191 1.73 -6.57 -5.57
CA GLN A 191 1.44 -7.85 -4.90
C GLN A 191 2.75 -8.62 -4.83
N SER A 192 3.44 -8.60 -3.68
CA SER A 192 4.54 -9.53 -3.44
C SER A 192 3.99 -10.95 -3.57
N PRO A 193 4.46 -11.75 -4.56
CA PRO A 193 4.21 -13.17 -4.53
C PRO A 193 5.00 -13.72 -3.34
N ALA A 194 4.30 -14.25 -2.34
CA ALA A 194 4.84 -14.96 -1.17
C ALA A 194 5.57 -14.12 -0.09
N SER A 195 4.81 -13.54 0.85
CA SER A 195 5.27 -13.42 2.25
C SER A 195 4.14 -13.15 3.25
N VAL A 196 3.10 -14.00 3.28
CA VAL A 196 2.34 -14.27 4.51
C VAL A 196 1.93 -15.75 4.50
N THR A 197 2.90 -16.64 4.74
CA THR A 197 2.61 -17.89 5.44
C THR A 197 2.89 -17.66 6.92
N THR A 198 2.02 -16.89 7.58
CA THR A 198 1.90 -16.92 9.04
C THR A 198 0.62 -17.67 9.35
N SER A 199 0.76 -18.98 9.52
CA SER A 199 -0.01 -19.90 10.37
C SER A 199 -1.55 -19.86 10.47
N ASP A 200 -2.27 -19.07 9.68
CA ASP A 200 -3.73 -19.15 9.60
C ASP A 200 -4.15 -19.83 8.30
N SER A 201 -4.73 -21.02 8.47
CA SER A 201 -5.36 -21.84 7.44
C SER A 201 -6.48 -21.09 6.71
N ASN A 202 -6.12 -20.25 5.73
CA ASN A 202 -7.10 -19.52 4.94
C ASN A 202 -6.80 -19.58 3.43
N PRO A 203 -7.40 -20.53 2.69
CA PRO A 203 -7.10 -20.78 1.28
C PRO A 203 -7.83 -19.86 0.28
N SER A 204 -8.51 -18.80 0.72
CA SER A 204 -9.39 -18.01 -0.17
C SER A 204 -8.84 -16.66 -0.64
N LEU A 205 -7.61 -16.29 -0.29
CA LEU A 205 -6.92 -15.19 -0.96
C LEU A 205 -6.43 -15.69 -2.33
N ASN A 206 -7.28 -15.61 -3.35
CA ASN A 206 -6.87 -15.77 -4.75
C ASN A 206 -6.01 -14.55 -5.14
N MET A 207 -4.77 -14.55 -4.64
CA MET A 207 -3.72 -13.60 -4.99
C MET A 207 -3.29 -13.95 -6.40
N ASN A 208 -3.40 -13.00 -7.32
CA ASN A 208 -2.82 -13.21 -8.64
C ASN A 208 -1.30 -13.18 -8.46
N PRO A 209 -0.57 -14.29 -8.69
CA PRO A 209 0.88 -14.35 -8.47
C PRO A 209 1.67 -13.47 -9.46
N SER A 210 0.99 -12.74 -10.32
CA SER A 210 1.55 -11.93 -11.40
C SER A 210 0.76 -10.64 -11.56
N GLY A 211 1.04 -9.62 -10.75
CA GLY A 211 0.52 -8.28 -11.02
C GLY A 211 0.74 -7.24 -9.95
N SER A 212 1.46 -6.19 -10.32
CA SER A 212 1.27 -4.88 -9.72
C SER A 212 -0.08 -4.29 -10.13
N PHE A 213 -0.76 -3.58 -9.24
CA PHE A 213 -2.00 -2.86 -9.53
C PHE A 213 -1.96 -1.48 -8.87
N SER A 214 -3.03 -0.69 -9.02
CA SER A 214 -3.14 0.61 -8.35
C SER A 214 -4.29 0.58 -7.38
N VAL A 215 -4.02 0.91 -6.12
CA VAL A 215 -5.03 1.06 -5.08
C VAL A 215 -5.64 2.46 -5.19
N PRO A 216 -6.95 2.59 -5.42
CA PRO A 216 -7.60 3.89 -5.46
C PRO A 216 -7.47 4.59 -4.10
N HIS A 217 -7.46 5.92 -4.12
CA HIS A 217 -7.57 6.70 -2.90
C HIS A 217 -9.04 6.86 -2.50
N GLY A 218 -9.26 7.16 -1.23
CA GLY A 218 -10.57 7.42 -0.68
C GLY A 218 -10.56 8.51 0.38
N PRO A 219 -11.77 8.90 0.81
CA PRO A 219 -11.98 10.07 1.67
C PRO A 219 -11.66 9.81 3.13
N ASP A 220 -11.78 8.56 3.59
CA ASP A 220 -11.60 8.12 4.97
C ASP A 220 -10.53 7.02 5.08
N GLY A 221 -10.10 6.74 6.30
CA GLY A 221 -9.20 5.63 6.59
C GLY A 221 -8.43 5.76 7.89
N THR A 222 -7.58 4.77 8.14
CA THR A 222 -6.58 4.85 9.19
C THR A 222 -5.30 5.48 8.64
N LEU A 223 -4.84 6.52 9.33
CA LEU A 223 -3.59 7.22 9.06
C LEU A 223 -2.71 7.24 10.30
N TRP A 224 -1.43 6.92 10.13
CA TRP A 224 -0.42 7.13 11.16
C TRP A 224 0.33 8.42 10.86
N VAL A 225 0.52 9.29 11.85
CA VAL A 225 1.21 10.57 11.69
C VAL A 225 2.10 10.84 12.89
N GLY A 226 3.30 11.35 12.65
CA GLY A 226 4.20 11.83 13.71
C GLY A 226 5.58 12.18 13.18
N MET A 227 6.43 12.66 14.07
CA MET A 227 7.86 12.84 13.81
C MET A 227 8.46 11.50 13.36
N MET A 228 9.25 11.51 12.29
CA MET A 228 9.81 10.29 11.72
C MET A 228 10.91 9.74 12.61
N ASP A 229 10.71 8.52 13.11
CA ASP A 229 11.72 7.74 13.82
C ASP A 229 12.55 6.87 12.85
N LYS A 230 13.50 6.10 13.40
CA LYS A 230 14.35 5.20 12.60
C LYS A 230 13.56 4.06 11.94
N THR A 231 12.47 3.62 12.55
CA THR A 231 11.64 2.51 12.05
C THR A 231 10.90 2.95 10.79
N TYR A 232 10.22 4.09 10.86
CA TYR A 232 9.52 4.68 9.73
C TYR A 232 10.48 5.19 8.64
N ALA A 233 11.66 5.71 9.01
CA ALA A 233 12.68 6.08 8.03
C ALA A 233 13.04 4.87 7.14
N LYS A 234 13.34 3.73 7.75
CA LYS A 234 13.64 2.48 7.01
C LYS A 234 12.46 2.02 6.16
N ALA A 235 11.23 2.12 6.67
CA ALA A 235 10.04 1.75 5.90
C ALA A 235 9.90 2.61 4.64
N VAL A 236 10.03 3.93 4.78
CA VAL A 236 9.98 4.88 3.65
C VAL A 236 11.11 4.62 2.66
N ASP A 237 12.34 4.42 3.14
CA ASP A 237 13.52 4.24 2.28
C ASP A 237 13.47 2.91 1.49
N ASN A 238 12.74 1.90 2.01
CA ASN A 238 12.56 0.59 1.37
C ASN A 238 11.16 0.42 0.74
N ALA A 239 10.39 1.50 0.59
CA ALA A 239 9.05 1.43 0.03
C ALA A 239 9.09 1.37 -1.51
N ILE A 240 8.14 0.64 -2.10
CA ILE A 240 7.97 0.44 -3.53
C ILE A 240 6.94 1.43 -4.05
N CYS A 241 7.41 2.43 -4.79
CA CYS A 241 6.56 3.51 -5.30
C CYS A 241 6.04 3.28 -6.73
N LYS A 242 6.64 2.34 -7.47
CA LYS A 242 6.36 2.10 -8.88
C LYS A 242 6.86 0.73 -9.30
N LYS A 243 6.32 0.24 -10.42
CA LYS A 243 6.78 -1.00 -11.04
C LYS A 243 8.27 -0.92 -11.34
N ALA A 244 9.01 -1.94 -10.90
CA ALA A 244 10.41 -2.09 -11.27
C ALA A 244 10.54 -2.12 -12.81
N PRO A 245 11.55 -1.43 -13.39
CA PRO A 245 11.86 -1.57 -14.79
C PRO A 245 12.12 -3.04 -15.13
N PRO A 246 11.74 -3.52 -16.33
CA PRO A 246 12.10 -4.88 -16.75
C PRO A 246 13.63 -5.02 -16.74
N GLY A 247 14.15 -5.80 -15.80
CA GLY A 247 15.58 -6.09 -15.68
C GLY A 247 16.00 -7.21 -16.63
N THR A 248 17.30 -7.29 -16.95
CA THR A 248 17.90 -8.40 -17.72
C THR A 248 18.00 -9.71 -16.92
N GLY A 249 17.51 -9.73 -15.68
CA GLY A 249 17.59 -10.85 -14.74
C GLY A 249 18.88 -10.84 -13.93
N VAL A 250 18.78 -11.16 -12.64
CA VAL A 250 19.89 -11.14 -11.66
C VAL A 250 21.08 -12.01 -12.11
N LEU A 251 20.81 -13.11 -12.82
CA LEU A 251 21.85 -13.99 -13.36
C LEU A 251 22.67 -13.35 -14.49
N ASN A 252 22.08 -12.46 -15.28
CA ASN A 252 22.79 -11.75 -16.34
C ASN A 252 23.66 -10.62 -15.77
N THR A 253 23.20 -9.93 -14.73
CA THR A 253 24.01 -8.93 -14.02
C THR A 253 25.14 -9.59 -13.23
N LEU A 254 24.90 -10.71 -12.53
CA LEU A 254 25.95 -11.47 -11.83
C LEU A 254 27.01 -12.03 -12.79
N ARG A 255 26.63 -12.46 -14.00
CA ARG A 255 27.58 -12.92 -15.02
C ARG A 255 28.44 -11.79 -15.58
N ALA A 256 27.93 -10.55 -15.60
CA ALA A 256 28.68 -9.38 -16.05
C ALA A 256 29.63 -8.84 -14.97
N ASP A 257 29.26 -8.95 -13.69
CA ASP A 257 30.01 -8.38 -12.57
C ASP A 257 31.03 -9.34 -11.93
N LEU A 258 30.96 -10.64 -12.25
CA LEU A 258 31.96 -11.62 -11.80
C LEU A 258 33.03 -11.81 -12.88
N PRO A 259 34.29 -11.36 -12.67
CA PRO A 259 35.38 -11.68 -13.57
C PRO A 259 35.62 -13.18 -13.50
N ILE A 260 35.26 -13.89 -14.57
CA ILE A 260 35.55 -15.32 -14.72
C ILE A 260 37.07 -15.44 -14.89
N PRO A 261 37.83 -15.98 -13.93
CA PRO A 261 39.28 -15.82 -13.94
C PRO A 261 39.99 -16.78 -14.90
N TRP A 262 39.28 -17.66 -15.61
CA TRP A 262 39.89 -18.86 -16.24
C TRP A 262 39.82 -18.91 -17.77
N ILE A 263 39.51 -17.79 -18.44
CA ILE A 263 39.69 -17.69 -19.90
C ILE A 263 40.79 -16.66 -20.17
N ASN A 264 42.02 -17.03 -19.82
CA ASN A 264 43.26 -16.48 -20.38
C ASN A 264 44.40 -17.46 -20.08
N GLY A 265 44.48 -18.52 -20.89
CA GLY A 265 45.64 -19.39 -21.03
C GLY A 265 45.90 -19.54 -22.53
N SER A 266 46.65 -18.62 -23.13
CA SER A 266 48.02 -18.84 -23.64
C SER A 266 48.16 -19.98 -24.67
N ASP A 267 48.30 -19.59 -25.93
CA ASP A 267 49.15 -20.25 -26.93
C ASP A 267 49.64 -19.10 -27.84
N ALA A 268 50.66 -18.32 -27.47
CA ALA A 268 52.08 -18.67 -27.43
C ALA A 268 52.59 -19.25 -28.76
N ASP A 269 53.09 -18.31 -29.58
CA ASP A 269 54.10 -18.45 -30.64
C ASP A 269 54.68 -19.86 -30.87
N LYS A 270 54.32 -20.46 -32.00
CA LYS A 270 55.18 -21.42 -32.68
C LYS A 270 56.09 -20.68 -33.64
N ASN A 271 57.24 -20.22 -33.16
CA ASN A 271 58.38 -19.95 -34.03
C ASN A 271 59.46 -21.01 -33.80
N ASN A 272 59.59 -21.85 -34.83
CA ASN A 272 60.48 -22.98 -34.95
C ASN A 272 61.89 -22.48 -35.29
N SER A 273 62.91 -22.83 -34.52
CA SER A 273 64.29 -23.10 -35.01
C SER A 273 65.33 -23.20 -33.90
N SER A 274 65.94 -24.38 -33.76
CA SER A 274 67.40 -24.61 -33.63
C SER A 274 67.62 -26.14 -33.65
N LYS A 275 68.63 -26.78 -34.24
CA LYS A 275 69.82 -26.42 -35.02
C LYS A 275 70.46 -27.76 -35.49
N SER A 276 70.89 -27.85 -36.76
CA SER A 276 72.08 -28.54 -37.32
C SER A 276 72.47 -30.00 -36.99
N SER A 277 72.78 -30.73 -38.09
CA SER A 277 73.86 -31.73 -38.27
C SER A 277 73.64 -33.21 -37.92
N GLN A 278 73.24 -34.00 -38.92
CA GLN A 278 74.06 -35.08 -39.53
C GLN A 278 73.47 -35.50 -40.88
#